data_AF-E9RG71-F1
#
_entry.id   AF-E9RG71-F1
#
_cell.length_a   1.000
_cell.length_b   1.000
_cell.length_c   1.000
_cell.angle_alpha   90.00
_cell.angle_beta   90.00
_cell.angle_gamma   90.00
#
_symmetry.space_group_name_H-M   'P 1'
#
loop_
_entity.id
_entity.type
_entity.pdbx_description
1 polymer ?
#
loop_
_entity_poly.entity_id
_entity_poly.type
_entity_poly.pdbx_seq_one_letter_code
_entity_poly.pdbx_strand_id
1 'polypeptide(L)'
;MKKIRMFVIATLLSSGAAINATAVAKTATSTITVVNNCDITITPATNRDVNVDRSANIDLVFTIRQPQRCADAGMRIKAWGEGNHGQLLIKPQGGNKSAGFTLASPRFSYIPNNPTNIMNGFVLTNPGVYQLGMQGSITPAMPLRPGIYEVVLNAELVTN
;
A
#
# COMPACT_ATOMS: atom_id res chain seq x y z
N MET A 1 -27.50 14.45 -32.51
CA MET A 1 -26.39 15.24 -33.08
C MET A 1 -26.33 14.97 -34.57
N LYS A 2 -26.45 16.02 -35.40
CA LYS A 2 -26.57 15.96 -36.87
C LYS A 2 -25.26 15.46 -37.52
N LYS A 3 -25.34 14.46 -38.39
CA LYS A 3 -24.24 14.04 -39.28
C LYS A 3 -24.21 14.94 -40.51
N ILE A 4 -23.14 15.70 -40.68
CA ILE A 4 -22.84 16.42 -41.93
C ILE A 4 -21.99 15.46 -42.77
N ARG A 5 -22.45 15.13 -43.99
CA ARG A 5 -21.65 14.42 -44.99
C ARG A 5 -21.14 15.45 -46.00
N MET A 6 -19.84 15.68 -46.01
CA MET A 6 -19.17 16.49 -47.02
C MET A 6 -18.67 15.56 -48.12
N PHE A 7 -19.21 15.72 -49.33
CA PHE A 7 -18.69 15.11 -50.54
C PHE A 7 -17.71 16.09 -51.17
N VAL A 8 -16.47 15.65 -51.41
CA VAL A 8 -15.53 16.36 -52.27
C VAL A 8 -15.19 15.42 -53.43
N ILE A 9 -15.69 15.79 -54.61
CA ILE A 9 -15.31 15.20 -55.89
C ILE A 9 -14.14 16.03 -56.40
N ALA A 10 -12.94 15.45 -56.42
CA ALA A 10 -11.79 16.02 -57.12
C ALA A 10 -11.51 15.16 -58.35
N THR A 11 -11.97 15.64 -59.51
CA THR A 11 -11.62 15.09 -60.81
C THR A 11 -10.24 15.60 -61.19
N LEU A 12 -9.23 14.74 -61.19
CA LEU A 12 -7.92 15.01 -61.77
C LEU A 12 -7.64 13.95 -62.84
N LEU A 13 -7.85 14.33 -64.09
CA LEU A 13 -7.33 13.64 -65.28
C LEU A 13 -5.85 14.01 -65.42
N SER A 14 -4.95 13.08 -65.12
CA SER A 14 -3.59 13.12 -65.63
C SER A 14 -3.22 11.74 -66.18
N SER A 15 -2.85 11.74 -67.46
CA SER A 15 -2.27 10.62 -68.18
C SER A 15 -0.91 10.29 -67.57
N GLY A 16 -0.82 9.14 -66.91
CA GLY A 16 0.40 8.57 -66.35
C GLY A 16 0.09 7.13 -65.99
N ALA A 17 1.05 6.22 -66.21
CA ALA A 17 0.90 4.77 -66.05
C ALA A 17 -0.03 4.39 -64.90
N ALA A 18 -0.95 3.44 -65.14
CA ALA A 18 -1.78 2.89 -64.08
C ALA A 18 -0.86 2.42 -62.95
N ILE A 19 -0.79 3.18 -61.85
CA ILE A 19 -0.10 2.76 -60.64
C ILE A 19 -0.96 1.62 -60.12
N ASN A 20 -0.59 0.39 -60.45
CA ASN A 20 -1.22 -0.80 -59.94
C ASN A 20 -0.74 -0.96 -58.50
N ALA A 21 -1.21 -0.08 -57.62
CA ALA A 21 -0.99 -0.16 -56.19
C ALA A 21 -1.86 -1.28 -55.67
N THR A 22 -1.35 -2.51 -55.69
CA THR A 22 -1.89 -3.58 -54.88
C THR A 22 -1.86 -3.11 -53.43
N ALA A 23 -3.03 -2.97 -52.80
CA ALA A 23 -3.13 -2.58 -51.40
C ALA A 23 -2.50 -3.68 -50.54
N VAL A 24 -1.21 -3.52 -50.20
CA VAL A 24 -0.51 -4.41 -49.28
C VAL A 24 -0.77 -3.91 -47.87
N ALA A 25 -1.60 -4.64 -47.11
CA ALA A 25 -1.74 -4.40 -45.69
C ALA A 25 -0.40 -4.68 -44.99
N LYS A 26 0.19 -3.66 -44.36
CA LYS A 26 1.37 -3.80 -43.52
C LYS A 26 0.95 -3.69 -42.06
N THR A 27 1.12 -4.78 -41.33
CA THR A 27 0.94 -4.83 -39.88
C THR A 27 2.29 -4.64 -39.20
N ALA A 28 2.34 -3.74 -38.22
CA ALA A 28 3.45 -3.60 -37.29
C ALA A 28 3.00 -4.09 -35.91
N THR A 29 3.85 -4.86 -35.24
CA THR A 29 3.60 -5.38 -33.89
C THR A 29 4.71 -4.88 -32.97
N SER A 30 4.33 -4.35 -31.80
CA SER A 30 5.27 -3.94 -30.76
C SER A 30 5.11 -4.86 -29.56
N THR A 31 6.24 -5.31 -28.99
CA THR A 31 6.26 -6.02 -27.71
C THR A 31 6.52 -5.01 -26.59
N ILE A 32 5.53 -4.80 -25.72
CA ILE A 32 5.65 -3.94 -24.54
C ILE A 32 5.80 -4.85 -23.33
N THR A 33 6.91 -4.69 -22.59
CA THR A 33 7.09 -5.37 -21.30
C THR A 33 6.65 -4.43 -20.19
N VAL A 34 5.58 -4.80 -19.48
CA VAL A 34 5.13 -4.07 -18.29
C VAL A 34 5.78 -4.69 -17.06
N VAL A 35 6.67 -3.95 -16.40
CA VAL A 35 7.28 -4.34 -15.12
C VAL A 35 6.55 -3.65 -13.97
N ASN A 36 6.03 -4.43 -13.01
CA ASN A 36 5.33 -3.90 -11.83
C ASN A 36 6.32 -3.73 -10.68
N ASN A 37 6.93 -2.54 -10.54
CA ASN A 37 7.63 -2.19 -9.31
C ASN A 37 6.58 -1.95 -8.21
N CYS A 38 6.64 -2.78 -7.17
CA CYS A 38 5.77 -2.78 -6.01
C CYS A 38 6.60 -2.43 -4.77
N ASP A 39 6.69 -1.15 -4.46
CA ASP A 39 7.33 -0.68 -3.24
C ASP A 39 6.29 -0.55 -2.11
N ILE A 40 6.71 -0.76 -0.87
CA ILE A 40 5.87 -0.57 0.31
C ILE A 40 6.38 0.62 1.11
N THR A 41 5.45 1.43 1.63
CA THR A 41 5.77 2.57 2.49
C THR A 41 5.13 2.38 3.85
N ILE A 42 5.89 2.64 4.91
CA ILE A 42 5.38 2.71 6.29
C ILE A 42 5.42 4.17 6.72
N THR A 43 4.24 4.76 6.90
CA THR A 43 4.09 6.05 7.55
C THR A 43 4.12 5.82 9.07
N PRO A 44 5.07 6.43 9.79
CA PRO A 44 5.14 6.31 11.24
C PRO A 44 3.92 6.90 11.96
N ALA A 45 3.76 6.54 13.23
CA ALA A 45 2.68 7.10 14.06
C ALA A 45 2.72 8.64 14.12
N THR A 46 1.53 9.23 14.11
CA THR A 46 1.29 10.69 14.09
C THR A 46 1.76 11.43 15.36
N ASN A 47 2.01 10.72 16.46
CA ASN A 47 2.28 11.28 17.79
C ASN A 47 3.72 11.04 18.25
N ARG A 48 4.71 11.36 17.41
CA ARG A 48 6.14 11.10 17.65
C ARG A 48 6.77 11.92 18.78
N ASP A 49 6.22 13.09 19.10
CA ASP A 49 6.85 14.07 20.00
C ASP A 49 5.96 14.46 21.19
N VAL A 50 5.09 13.56 21.64
CA VAL A 50 4.24 13.85 22.80
C VAL A 50 5.08 13.66 24.05
N ASN A 51 5.35 14.75 24.79
CA ASN A 51 5.67 14.65 26.21
C ASN A 51 4.45 14.06 26.91
N VAL A 52 4.44 12.73 27.01
CA VAL A 52 3.31 11.97 27.53
C VAL A 52 3.22 12.21 29.03
N ASP A 53 2.33 13.11 29.45
CA ASP A 53 1.85 13.04 30.82
C ASP A 53 1.12 11.69 30.97
N ARG A 54 1.53 10.92 31.98
CA ARG A 54 1.13 9.51 32.18
C ARG A 54 -0.36 9.34 32.52
N SER A 55 -1.12 10.43 32.50
CA SER A 55 -2.51 10.54 32.91
C SER A 55 -3.53 10.19 31.82
N ALA A 56 -3.12 10.11 30.54
CA ALA A 56 -4.05 9.91 29.42
C ALA A 56 -3.64 8.75 28.49
N ASN A 57 -4.63 8.22 27.76
CA ASN A 57 -4.38 7.27 26.68
C ASN A 57 -3.79 8.01 25.48
N ILE A 58 -2.73 7.45 24.89
CA ILE A 58 -2.15 7.95 23.64
C ILE A 58 -2.27 6.90 22.57
N ASP A 59 -3.03 7.24 21.53
CA ASP A 59 -3.17 6.41 20.35
C ASP A 59 -1.99 6.60 19.40
N LEU A 60 -1.42 5.49 18.96
CA LEU A 60 -0.37 5.43 17.94
C LEU A 60 -0.94 4.70 16.73
N VAL A 61 -0.97 5.37 15.58
CA VAL A 61 -1.52 4.81 14.33
C VAL A 61 -0.46 4.80 13.25
N PHE A 62 0.00 3.61 12.89
CA PHE A 62 0.92 3.40 11.77
C PHE A 62 0.12 3.07 10.51
N THR A 63 0.58 3.54 9.36
CA THR A 63 -0.08 3.24 8.08
C THR A 63 0.91 2.64 7.11
N ILE A 64 0.56 1.49 6.54
CA ILE A 64 1.33 0.79 5.51
C ILE A 64 0.58 0.95 4.19
N ARG A 65 1.29 1.32 3.12
CA ARG A 65 0.72 1.51 1.79
C ARG A 65 1.53 0.78 0.73
N GLN A 66 0.83 0.14 -0.19
CA GLN A 66 1.38 -0.37 -1.45
C GLN A 66 0.67 0.30 -2.65
N PRO A 67 1.27 0.32 -3.85
CA PRO A 67 0.59 0.75 -5.05
C PRO A 67 -0.66 -0.11 -5.32
N GLN A 68 -1.78 0.54 -5.65
CA GLN A 68 -3.05 -0.16 -5.91
C GLN A 68 -2.91 -1.24 -7.00
N ARG A 69 -2.15 -0.95 -8.07
CA ARG A 69 -1.86 -1.93 -9.14
C ARG A 69 -1.25 -3.25 -8.65
N CYS A 70 -0.48 -3.21 -7.56
CA CYS A 70 0.14 -4.39 -6.97
C CYS A 70 -0.88 -5.19 -6.17
N ALA A 71 -1.71 -4.49 -5.40
CA ALA A 71 -2.82 -5.11 -4.69
C ALA A 71 -3.81 -5.77 -5.66
N ASP A 72 -4.15 -5.10 -6.76
CA ASP A 72 -5.02 -5.61 -7.83
C ASP A 72 -4.40 -6.81 -8.56
N ALA A 73 -3.06 -6.86 -8.66
CA ALA A 73 -2.32 -8.00 -9.20
C ALA A 73 -2.19 -9.18 -8.21
N GLY A 74 -2.76 -9.07 -7.01
CA GLY A 74 -2.78 -10.14 -6.00
C GLY A 74 -1.77 -9.99 -4.88
N MET A 75 -0.95 -8.92 -4.85
CA MET A 75 -0.02 -8.69 -3.74
C MET A 75 -0.77 -8.32 -2.46
N ARG A 76 -0.30 -8.86 -1.33
CA ARG A 76 -0.87 -8.70 0.01
C ARG A 76 0.13 -8.00 0.91
N ILE A 77 -0.35 -7.15 1.81
CA ILE A 77 0.47 -6.54 2.86
C ILE A 77 0.54 -7.53 4.02
N LYS A 78 1.75 -7.95 4.37
CA LYS A 78 2.06 -8.66 5.62
C LYS A 78 2.70 -7.68 6.59
N ALA A 79 2.20 -7.58 7.82
CA ALA A 79 2.69 -6.62 8.81
C ALA A 79 2.76 -7.21 10.21
N TRP A 80 3.80 -6.86 10.96
CA TRP A 80 3.97 -7.30 12.35
C TRP A 80 4.82 -6.33 13.17
N GLY A 81 4.44 -6.16 14.44
CA GLY A 81 5.28 -5.53 15.46
C GLY A 81 6.10 -6.56 16.25
N GLU A 82 6.77 -6.10 17.29
CA GLU A 82 7.65 -6.92 18.14
C GLU A 82 6.94 -7.54 19.37
N GLY A 83 5.67 -7.24 19.56
CA GLY A 83 4.84 -7.76 20.65
C GLY A 83 4.37 -9.19 20.43
N ASN A 84 3.68 -9.72 21.42
CA ASN A 84 3.09 -11.05 21.32
C ASN A 84 2.12 -11.13 20.14
N HIS A 85 2.19 -12.24 19.38
CA HIS A 85 1.41 -12.46 18.17
C HIS A 85 1.57 -11.37 17.09
N GLY A 86 2.72 -10.69 17.05
CA GLY A 86 2.99 -9.64 16.05
C GLY A 86 2.30 -8.32 16.33
N GLN A 87 1.85 -8.09 17.56
CA GLN A 87 1.27 -6.82 18.01
C GLN A 87 2.32 -5.72 18.10
N LEU A 88 1.89 -4.47 18.11
CA LEU A 88 2.77 -3.34 18.37
C LEU A 88 3.27 -3.38 19.82
N LEU A 89 4.56 -3.13 20.00
CA LEU A 89 5.21 -3.10 21.30
C LEU A 89 6.03 -1.81 21.42
N ILE A 90 5.88 -1.15 22.56
CA ILE A 90 6.69 0.01 22.94
C ILE A 90 7.81 -0.45 23.88
N LYS A 91 9.05 -0.10 23.58
CA LYS A 91 10.22 -0.45 24.40
C LYS A 91 11.18 0.73 24.53
N PRO A 92 12.01 0.79 25.59
CA PRO A 92 13.07 1.79 25.66
C PRO A 92 13.95 1.72 24.41
N GLN A 93 14.36 2.87 23.89
CA GLN A 93 15.19 2.93 22.68
C GLN A 93 16.49 2.12 22.86
N GLY A 94 16.78 1.21 21.94
CA GLY A 94 17.95 0.32 22.03
C GLY A 94 17.80 -0.81 23.06
N GLY A 95 16.63 -0.91 23.69
CA GLY A 95 16.29 -1.96 24.64
C GLY A 95 15.78 -3.24 23.98
N ASN A 96 15.85 -4.35 24.71
CA ASN A 96 15.28 -5.63 24.29
C ASN A 96 13.75 -5.62 24.35
N LYS A 97 13.09 -6.39 23.48
CA LYS A 97 11.63 -6.55 23.47
C LYS A 97 11.04 -7.00 24.82
N SER A 98 11.83 -7.75 25.62
CA SER A 98 11.44 -8.23 26.95
C SER A 98 11.25 -7.12 27.99
N ALA A 99 11.80 -5.93 27.75
CA ALA A 99 11.62 -4.75 28.58
C ALA A 99 10.47 -3.85 28.09
N GLY A 100 9.80 -4.23 27.00
CA GLY A 100 8.71 -3.46 26.41
C GLY A 100 7.32 -3.88 26.89
N PHE A 101 6.34 -3.06 26.54
CA PHE A 101 4.93 -3.28 26.82
C PHE A 101 4.18 -3.39 25.49
N THR A 102 3.29 -4.37 25.39
CA THR A 102 2.41 -4.48 24.22
C THR A 102 1.39 -3.34 24.27
N LEU A 103 1.19 -2.65 23.13
CA LEU A 103 0.20 -1.58 23.07
C LEU A 103 -1.21 -2.14 23.29
N ALA A 104 -2.02 -1.42 24.06
CA ALA A 104 -3.39 -1.81 24.35
C ALA A 104 -4.30 -1.57 23.14
N SER A 105 -5.51 -2.15 23.17
CA SER A 105 -6.58 -1.88 22.20
C SER A 105 -6.12 -1.98 20.73
N PRO A 106 -5.54 -3.11 20.29
CA PRO A 106 -5.08 -3.25 18.92
C PRO A 106 -6.25 -3.07 17.95
N ARG A 107 -6.07 -2.16 16.98
CA ARG A 107 -7.05 -1.88 15.94
C ARG A 107 -6.39 -1.92 14.58
N PHE A 108 -7.16 -2.36 13.60
CA PHE A 108 -6.71 -2.46 12.22
C PHE A 108 -7.72 -1.77 11.30
N SER A 109 -7.22 -1.05 10.30
CA SER A 109 -8.04 -0.43 9.27
C SER A 109 -7.50 -0.79 7.89
N TYR A 110 -8.37 -0.81 6.88
CA TYR A 110 -8.03 -1.33 5.55
C TYR A 110 -8.61 -0.44 4.46
N ILE A 111 -7.89 -0.31 3.34
CA ILE A 111 -8.45 0.31 2.13
C ILE A 111 -8.16 -0.58 0.90
N PRO A 112 -9.21 -0.98 0.15
CA PRO A 112 -10.64 -0.94 0.52
C PRO A 112 -10.92 -1.74 1.80
N ASN A 113 -12.10 -1.54 2.43
CA ASN A 113 -12.49 -2.21 3.67
C ASN A 113 -12.77 -3.71 3.42
N ASN A 114 -11.71 -4.49 3.26
CA ASN A 114 -11.72 -5.92 3.03
C ASN A 114 -10.87 -6.58 4.13
N PRO A 115 -11.52 -7.05 5.23
CA PRO A 115 -10.83 -7.45 6.45
C PRO A 115 -9.96 -8.70 6.24
N THR A 116 -8.91 -8.80 7.05
CA THR A 116 -7.87 -9.84 6.93
C THR A 116 -7.98 -10.90 8.01
N ASN A 117 -7.22 -11.99 7.84
CA ASN A 117 -6.93 -12.92 8.92
C ASN A 117 -5.73 -12.42 9.75
N ILE A 118 -5.92 -12.26 11.06
CA ILE A 118 -4.81 -12.13 12.00
C ILE A 118 -4.26 -13.53 12.21
N MET A 119 -3.02 -13.77 11.78
CA MET A 119 -2.33 -15.04 11.96
C MET A 119 -1.44 -14.97 13.21
N ASN A 120 -1.05 -16.11 13.76
CA ASN A 120 -0.13 -16.17 14.91
C ASN A 120 1.23 -15.57 14.53
N GLY A 121 1.41 -14.26 14.77
CA GLY A 121 2.65 -13.53 14.53
C GLY A 121 2.59 -12.39 13.51
N PHE A 122 1.49 -12.22 12.76
CA PHE A 122 1.36 -11.12 11.78
C PHE A 122 -0.09 -10.90 11.31
N VAL A 123 -0.32 -9.75 10.71
CA VAL A 123 -1.54 -9.42 9.95
C VAL A 123 -1.26 -9.58 8.46
N LEU A 124 -2.19 -10.16 7.71
CA LEU A 124 -2.02 -10.40 6.26
C LEU A 124 -3.28 -9.99 5.50
N THR A 125 -3.23 -8.85 4.81
CA THR A 125 -4.38 -8.29 4.07
C THR A 125 -4.90 -9.24 3.01
N ASN A 126 -6.17 -9.15 2.64
CA ASN A 126 -6.64 -9.82 1.42
C ASN A 126 -6.05 -9.16 0.16
N PRO A 127 -6.01 -9.87 -0.98
CA PRO A 127 -5.75 -9.26 -2.29
C PRO A 127 -6.66 -8.04 -2.54
N GLY A 128 -6.15 -7.07 -3.30
CA GLY A 128 -6.84 -5.80 -3.58
C GLY A 128 -6.74 -4.75 -2.46
N VAL A 129 -6.29 -5.11 -1.25
CA VAL A 129 -6.03 -4.15 -0.16
C VAL A 129 -4.68 -3.45 -0.39
N TYR A 130 -4.73 -2.14 -0.60
CA TYR A 130 -3.54 -1.32 -0.85
C TYR A 130 -3.11 -0.48 0.35
N GLN A 131 -3.90 -0.48 1.43
CA GLN A 131 -3.55 0.20 2.68
C GLN A 131 -3.97 -0.61 3.91
N LEU A 132 -3.06 -0.66 4.90
CA LEU A 132 -3.28 -1.24 6.22
C LEU A 132 -2.91 -0.19 7.28
N GLY A 133 -3.87 0.20 8.12
CA GLY A 133 -3.59 0.91 9.37
C GLY A 133 -3.44 -0.08 10.51
N MET A 134 -2.39 0.08 11.32
CA MET A 134 -2.16 -0.69 12.53
C MET A 134 -2.04 0.28 13.70
N GLN A 135 -2.95 0.13 14.66
CA GLN A 135 -3.10 1.03 15.79
C GLN A 135 -2.95 0.27 17.11
N GLY A 136 -2.37 0.95 18.09
CA GLY A 136 -2.45 0.57 19.50
C GLY A 136 -2.33 1.81 20.39
N SER A 137 -2.62 1.64 21.67
CA SER A 137 -2.64 2.75 22.63
C SER A 137 -1.63 2.52 23.76
N ILE A 138 -0.89 3.56 24.13
CA ILE A 138 -0.22 3.66 25.43
C ILE A 138 -1.31 4.01 26.45
N THR A 139 -1.34 3.30 27.58
CA THR A 139 -2.32 3.54 28.64
C THR A 139 -1.64 3.85 29.97
N PRO A 140 -2.31 4.57 30.90
CA PRO A 140 -1.76 4.85 32.24
C PRO A 140 -1.37 3.59 33.04
N ALA A 141 -1.94 2.44 32.71
CA ALA A 141 -1.61 1.16 33.33
C ALA A 141 -0.21 0.65 32.97
N MET A 142 0.40 1.15 31.89
CA MET A 142 1.77 0.80 31.51
C MET A 142 2.76 1.57 32.39
N PRO A 143 3.65 0.90 33.14
CA PRO A 143 4.56 1.56 34.05
C PRO A 143 5.79 2.16 33.35
N LEU A 144 5.57 2.99 32.34
CA LEU A 144 6.61 3.69 31.61
C LEU A 144 7.30 4.73 32.52
N ARG A 145 8.63 4.71 32.52
CA ARG A 145 9.47 5.72 33.17
C ARG A 145 9.86 6.81 32.15
N PRO A 146 10.18 8.05 32.57
CA PRO A 146 10.69 9.06 31.66
C PRO A 146 11.91 8.55 30.86
N GLY A 147 11.90 8.78 29.55
CA GLY A 147 12.93 8.30 28.63
C GLY A 147 12.42 8.26 27.19
N ILE A 148 13.32 7.92 26.26
CA ILE A 148 12.97 7.74 24.84
C ILE A 148 12.54 6.29 24.61
N TYR A 149 11.43 6.12 23.91
CA TYR A 149 10.88 4.82 23.56
C TYR A 149 10.77 4.69 22.05
N GLU A 150 10.84 3.45 21.58
CA GLU A 150 10.64 3.08 20.19
C GLU A 150 9.49 2.08 20.06
N VAL A 151 8.80 2.17 18.92
CA VAL A 151 7.78 1.23 18.48
C VAL A 151 8.15 0.83 17.07
N VAL A 152 8.43 -0.45 16.87
CA VAL A 152 8.86 -1.00 15.58
C VAL A 152 7.69 -1.69 14.90
N LEU A 153 7.46 -1.33 13.63
CA LEU A 153 6.54 -2.00 12.73
C LEU A 153 7.30 -2.46 11.50
N ASN A 154 7.21 -3.75 11.21
CA ASN A 154 7.78 -4.35 10.03
C ASN A 154 6.66 -4.64 9.03
N ALA A 155 6.96 -4.55 7.74
CA ALA A 155 6.02 -4.90 6.70
C ALA A 155 6.74 -5.46 5.46
N GLU A 156 6.02 -6.32 4.74
CA GLU A 156 6.49 -7.01 3.54
C GLU A 156 5.32 -7.15 2.55
N LEU A 157 5.62 -7.19 1.26
CA LEU A 157 4.65 -7.56 0.22
C LEU A 157 4.82 -9.02 -0.15
N VAL A 158 3.72 -9.78 -0.10
CA VAL A 158 3.70 -11.23 -0.37
C VAL A 158 2.56 -11.59 -1.32
N THR A 159 2.58 -12.78 -1.90
CA THR A 159 1.56 -13.26 -2.86
C THR A 159 0.66 -14.38 -2.33
N ASN A 160 0.94 -14.93 -1.15
CA ASN A 160 0.30 -16.15 -0.62
C ASN A 160 -0.92 -15.84 0.24
#